data_AF-A0A8S8YPZ7-F1
#
_entry.id   AF-A0A8S8YPZ7-F1
#
_cell.length_a   1.000
_cell.length_b   1.000
_cell.length_c   1.000
_cell.angle_alpha   90.00
_cell.angle_beta   90.00
_cell.angle_gamma   90.00
#
_symmetry.space_group_name_H-M   'P 1'
#
loop_
_entity.id
_entity.type
_entity.pdbx_description
1 polymer ?
#
loop_
_entity_poly.entity_id
_entity_poly.type
_entity_poly.pdbx_seq_one_letter_code
_entity_poly.pdbx_strand_id
1 'polypeptide(L)'
;MWLESLRMGSWRRNEYNSPWLSPTDAHSEPMLVNGGDRKICPASIMEDAYLGCRNKTGIIMLHHPECFTGLGSDETSSPPRFNKGEIIDTASRIIIEKDHRPVIPEPISYSTIVRANPSKLPSYFDCPRCHWMEVRAGLESSTTMTNDDSQNRHEHSLSVDPATFGNVFHRIIEIGIGNPGPGQNGPSTPLPKSWTTPIEDRINNIETHQTAFRELLPPGADLEKVSEVTSTMSHRVSDGKLGAMVRGLEVDGRKVEGLRTEMPFHISIPVEFESVTRGKWTPDGEEVLISLDSTRVELSGIIDLVLCATSDDGAPAIRAIDLKTTDASSLLGDWESGLLDSLGDDSIGPSCQAEESLLHKHRLQMALYHLALEESESDKEREGLIRRKVLPPAILVGVSGRLVEYPPETLDKAKKDLEKTLALTARMSLASEFPLSDVEKGYEDRISKCRTCSISEEIESKSP
;
A
#
# COMPACT_ATOMS: atom_id res chain seq x y z
N MET A 1 -38.74 9.85 -17.99
CA MET A 1 -38.24 8.58 -17.42
C MET A 1 -38.33 8.56 -15.90
N TRP A 2 -37.58 9.38 -15.16
CA TRP A 2 -37.53 9.28 -13.68
C TRP A 2 -38.90 9.38 -12.97
N LEU A 3 -39.73 10.37 -13.31
CA LEU A 3 -41.08 10.52 -12.73
C LEU A 3 -42.00 9.32 -13.04
N GLU A 4 -41.81 8.68 -14.19
CA GLU A 4 -42.59 7.51 -14.59
C GLU A 4 -42.13 6.26 -13.82
N SER A 5 -40.84 6.13 -13.57
CA SER A 5 -40.29 5.10 -12.67
C SER A 5 -40.85 5.24 -11.25
N LEU A 6 -40.96 6.47 -10.73
CA LEU A 6 -41.56 6.74 -9.41
C LEU A 6 -43.04 6.35 -9.37
N ARG A 7 -43.81 6.71 -10.41
CA ARG A 7 -45.22 6.34 -10.56
C ARG A 7 -45.43 4.82 -10.60
N MET A 8 -44.70 4.13 -11.46
CA MET A 8 -44.73 2.67 -11.56
C MET A 8 -44.32 1.99 -10.26
N GLY A 9 -43.28 2.51 -9.60
CA GLY A 9 -42.81 2.02 -8.32
C GLY A 9 -43.88 2.13 -7.23
N SER A 10 -44.51 3.30 -7.09
CA SER A 10 -45.58 3.49 -6.11
C SER A 10 -46.80 2.63 -6.38
N TRP A 11 -47.15 2.39 -7.65
CA TRP A 11 -48.25 1.51 -8.01
C TRP A 11 -47.96 0.06 -7.59
N ARG A 12 -46.76 -0.46 -7.92
CA ARG A 12 -46.34 -1.84 -7.56
C ARG A 12 -46.29 -2.08 -6.05
N ARG A 13 -46.05 -1.03 -5.27
CA ARG A 13 -46.00 -1.09 -3.79
C ARG A 13 -47.35 -0.80 -3.12
N ASN A 14 -48.43 -0.61 -3.88
CA ASN A 14 -49.76 -0.27 -3.37
C ASN A 14 -49.79 1.03 -2.54
N GLU A 15 -48.97 2.01 -2.92
CA GLU A 15 -48.85 3.29 -2.24
C GLU A 15 -49.92 4.27 -2.76
N TYR A 16 -51.20 4.02 -2.49
CA TYR A 16 -52.33 4.78 -3.07
C TYR A 16 -52.34 6.28 -2.73
N ASN A 17 -51.66 6.68 -1.65
CA ASN A 17 -51.51 8.08 -1.25
C ASN A 17 -50.27 8.75 -1.85
N SER A 18 -49.53 8.03 -2.69
CA SER A 18 -48.33 8.55 -3.32
C SER A 18 -48.65 9.71 -4.28
N PRO A 19 -47.94 10.84 -4.19
CA PRO A 19 -48.09 11.96 -5.13
C PRO A 19 -47.65 11.56 -6.55
N TRP A 20 -46.97 10.42 -6.70
CA TRP A 20 -46.54 9.87 -7.98
C TRP A 20 -47.64 9.11 -8.71
N LEU A 21 -48.77 8.75 -8.08
CA LEU A 21 -49.89 8.10 -8.75
C LEU A 21 -50.84 9.12 -9.38
N SER A 22 -51.41 8.79 -10.54
CA SER A 22 -52.55 9.53 -11.10
C SER A 22 -53.84 9.02 -10.45
N PRO A 23 -54.89 9.84 -10.31
CA PRO A 23 -56.22 9.37 -9.87
C PRO A 23 -56.78 8.22 -10.71
N THR A 24 -56.33 8.09 -11.96
CA THR A 24 -56.70 7.00 -12.90
C THR A 24 -55.97 5.68 -12.63
N ASP A 25 -54.91 5.69 -11.83
CA ASP A 25 -54.00 4.55 -11.61
C ASP A 25 -54.48 3.62 -10.47
N ALA A 26 -55.56 3.99 -9.78
CA ALA A 26 -56.07 3.27 -8.61
C ALA A 26 -56.77 1.93 -8.93
N HIS A 27 -57.11 1.68 -10.20
CA HIS A 27 -57.99 0.57 -10.59
C HIS A 27 -57.45 -0.31 -11.72
N SER A 28 -56.30 0.03 -12.31
CA SER A 28 -55.66 -0.75 -13.38
C SER A 28 -54.18 -0.45 -13.48
N GLU A 29 -53.40 -1.39 -14.03
CA GLU A 29 -51.97 -1.17 -14.30
C GLU A 29 -51.77 0.08 -15.17
N PRO A 30 -50.94 1.04 -14.77
CA PRO A 30 -50.89 2.30 -15.49
C PRO A 30 -50.05 2.18 -16.77
N MET A 31 -50.58 2.70 -17.88
CA MET A 31 -49.87 2.66 -19.16
C MET A 31 -48.79 3.73 -19.23
N LEU A 32 -47.65 3.40 -19.87
CA LEU A 32 -46.54 4.32 -20.10
C LEU A 32 -47.00 5.55 -20.90
N VAL A 33 -46.79 6.74 -20.35
CA VAL A 33 -47.14 8.02 -20.98
C VAL A 33 -45.91 8.92 -21.12
N ASN A 34 -45.81 9.60 -22.26
CA ASN A 34 -44.68 10.49 -22.60
C ASN A 34 -44.93 11.96 -22.19
N GLY A 35 -45.91 12.23 -21.32
CA GLY A 35 -46.22 13.59 -20.86
C GLY A 35 -47.37 13.63 -19.84
N GLY A 36 -47.62 14.81 -19.26
CA GLY A 36 -48.70 15.08 -18.31
C GLY A 36 -48.31 16.07 -17.21
N ASP A 37 -49.31 16.60 -16.51
CA ASP A 37 -49.12 17.52 -15.39
C ASP A 37 -49.31 16.80 -14.05
N ARG A 38 -48.42 17.06 -13.09
CA ARG A 38 -48.54 16.57 -11.71
C ARG A 38 -48.47 17.71 -10.72
N LYS A 39 -49.41 17.72 -9.77
CA LYS A 39 -49.37 18.61 -8.62
C LYS A 39 -48.70 17.89 -7.47
N ILE A 40 -47.58 18.43 -7.04
CA ILE A 40 -46.77 17.89 -5.94
C ILE A 40 -46.76 18.93 -4.83
N CYS A 41 -46.95 18.47 -3.59
CA CYS A 41 -46.73 19.28 -2.40
C CYS A 41 -45.30 19.05 -1.89
N PRO A 42 -44.38 20.04 -1.99
CA PRO A 42 -42.99 19.86 -1.57
C PRO A 42 -42.83 19.45 -0.10
N ALA A 43 -43.69 19.97 0.79
CA ALA A 43 -43.67 19.62 2.21
C ALA A 43 -44.01 18.13 2.43
N SER A 44 -44.99 17.59 1.69
CA SER A 44 -45.37 16.17 1.81
C SER A 44 -44.27 15.23 1.34
N ILE A 45 -43.54 15.60 0.29
CA ILE A 45 -42.44 14.78 -0.26
C ILE A 45 -41.20 14.86 0.62
N MET A 46 -41.02 15.95 1.37
CA MET A 46 -39.94 16.08 2.34
C MET A 46 -40.12 15.17 3.56
N GLU A 47 -41.36 14.83 3.91
CA GLU A 47 -41.65 13.88 4.98
C GLU A 47 -41.59 12.42 4.50
N ASP A 48 -42.14 12.14 3.31
CA ASP A 48 -42.10 10.83 2.69
C ASP A 48 -42.19 10.95 1.17
N ALA A 49 -41.12 10.54 0.48
CA ALA A 49 -41.05 10.59 -0.97
C ALA A 49 -41.53 9.32 -1.65
N TYR A 50 -42.07 8.33 -0.91
CA TYR A 50 -42.64 7.12 -1.51
C TYR A 50 -41.63 6.40 -2.42
N LEU A 51 -40.40 6.22 -1.91
CA LEU A 51 -39.29 5.58 -2.62
C LEU A 51 -39.18 4.07 -2.39
N GLY A 52 -40.00 3.50 -1.49
CA GLY A 52 -39.98 2.07 -1.17
C GLY A 52 -38.97 1.66 -0.09
N CYS A 53 -38.39 2.61 0.64
CA CYS A 53 -37.54 2.34 1.80
C CYS A 53 -38.38 1.97 3.03
N ARG A 54 -37.85 1.14 3.94
CA ARG A 54 -38.53 0.74 5.19
C ARG A 54 -38.78 1.91 6.15
N ASN A 55 -37.99 2.98 6.03
CA ASN A 55 -38.15 4.23 6.79
C ASN A 55 -38.60 5.36 5.85
N LYS A 56 -39.49 6.23 6.34
CA LYS A 56 -39.91 7.44 5.61
C LYS A 56 -38.67 8.25 5.22
N THR A 57 -38.43 8.32 3.92
CA THR A 57 -37.28 9.03 3.35
C THR A 57 -37.84 10.09 2.42
N GLY A 58 -37.65 11.34 2.80
CA GLY A 58 -38.11 12.47 2.01
C GLY A 58 -37.14 12.87 0.89
N ILE A 59 -37.65 13.61 -0.08
CA ILE A 59 -36.87 14.30 -1.10
C ILE A 59 -37.09 15.81 -0.93
N ILE A 60 -35.99 16.56 -0.98
CA ILE A 60 -36.04 18.02 -1.04
C ILE A 60 -36.26 18.44 -2.50
N MET A 61 -37.34 19.17 -2.77
CA MET A 61 -37.64 19.71 -4.10
C MET A 61 -37.30 21.21 -4.15
N LEU A 62 -36.23 21.53 -4.87
CA LEU A 62 -35.80 22.91 -5.12
C LEU A 62 -36.33 23.34 -6.48
N HIS A 63 -37.25 24.30 -6.51
CA HIS A 63 -38.02 24.67 -7.70
C HIS A 63 -37.66 26.06 -8.25
N HIS A 64 -36.87 26.85 -7.53
CA HIS A 64 -36.44 28.18 -7.94
C HIS A 64 -34.94 28.39 -7.63
N PRO A 65 -34.17 29.10 -8.49
CA PRO A 65 -32.75 29.40 -8.23
C PRO A 65 -32.50 30.14 -6.92
N GLU A 66 -33.47 30.90 -6.42
CA GLU A 66 -33.39 31.58 -5.12
C GLU A 66 -33.44 30.62 -3.92
N CYS A 67 -33.78 29.34 -4.13
CA CYS A 67 -33.61 28.33 -3.08
C CYS A 67 -32.12 28.09 -2.72
N PHE A 68 -31.19 28.59 -3.54
CA PHE A 68 -29.74 28.51 -3.32
C PHE A 68 -29.13 29.82 -2.80
N THR A 69 -29.89 30.92 -2.78
CA THR A 69 -29.41 32.21 -2.25
C THR A 69 -29.61 32.25 -0.74
N GLY A 70 -28.60 31.77 -0.01
CA GLY A 70 -28.60 31.74 1.45
C GLY A 70 -27.48 30.93 2.08
N LEU A 71 -26.77 30.11 1.31
CA LEU A 71 -25.52 29.49 1.74
C LEU A 71 -24.37 30.36 1.24
N GLY A 72 -23.56 30.85 2.19
CA GLY A 72 -22.48 31.79 1.96
C GLY A 72 -21.64 31.44 0.73
N SER A 73 -21.40 32.48 -0.05
CA SER A 73 -20.45 32.50 -1.16
C SER A 73 -19.09 31.96 -0.72
N ASP A 74 -18.62 30.90 -1.38
CA ASP A 74 -17.21 30.81 -1.73
C ASP A 74 -17.10 30.48 -3.22
N GLU A 75 -16.38 31.38 -3.89
CA GLU A 75 -16.17 31.39 -5.33
C GLU A 75 -15.29 30.21 -5.75
N THR A 76 -15.86 29.27 -6.50
CA THR A 76 -15.07 28.55 -7.52
C THR A 76 -15.91 28.44 -8.79
N SER A 77 -15.44 29.11 -9.84
CA SER A 77 -15.99 29.08 -11.19
C SER A 77 -15.75 27.72 -11.85
N SER A 78 -16.50 26.71 -11.42
CA SER A 78 -16.76 25.53 -12.26
C SER A 78 -17.90 25.86 -13.22
N PRO A 79 -17.88 25.38 -14.48
CA PRO A 79 -19.01 25.61 -15.39
C PRO A 79 -20.27 25.01 -14.75
N PRO A 80 -21.44 25.65 -14.90
CA PRO A 80 -22.64 25.24 -14.22
C PRO A 80 -23.00 23.81 -14.65
N ARG A 81 -23.28 22.95 -13.67
CA ARG A 81 -23.66 21.53 -13.86
C ARG A 81 -24.84 21.32 -14.83
N PHE A 82 -25.54 22.40 -15.20
CA PHE A 82 -26.62 22.43 -16.20
C PHE A 82 -26.21 21.92 -17.59
N ASN A 83 -24.99 22.23 -18.06
CA ASN A 83 -24.55 21.76 -19.39
C ASN A 83 -24.45 20.22 -19.48
N LYS A 84 -24.20 19.52 -18.36
CA LYS A 84 -24.21 18.05 -18.35
C LYS A 84 -25.62 17.48 -18.50
N GLY A 85 -26.63 18.15 -17.93
CA GLY A 85 -28.02 17.73 -18.02
C GLY A 85 -28.56 17.83 -19.45
N GLU A 86 -28.28 18.94 -20.14
CA GLU A 86 -28.67 19.12 -21.54
C GLU A 86 -27.94 18.18 -22.49
N ILE A 87 -26.66 17.88 -22.24
CA ILE A 87 -25.90 16.90 -23.04
C ILE A 87 -26.51 15.49 -22.87
N ILE A 88 -26.87 15.09 -21.64
CA ILE A 88 -27.50 13.79 -21.36
C ILE A 88 -28.91 13.73 -21.96
N ASP A 89 -29.71 14.80 -21.84
CA ASP A 89 -31.06 14.87 -22.41
C ASP A 89 -31.02 14.83 -23.95
N THR A 90 -30.11 15.58 -24.57
CA THR A 90 -29.90 15.57 -26.03
C THR A 90 -29.47 14.19 -26.52
N ALA A 91 -28.54 13.53 -25.81
CA ALA A 91 -28.10 12.17 -26.14
C ALA A 91 -29.24 11.14 -25.99
N SER A 92 -30.13 11.32 -25.01
CA SER A 92 -31.27 10.41 -24.77
C SER A 92 -32.41 10.53 -25.78
N ARG A 93 -32.47 11.64 -26.55
CA ARG A 93 -33.48 11.87 -27.60
C ARG A 93 -33.04 11.38 -28.97
N ILE A 94 -31.78 10.95 -29.13
CA ILE A 94 -31.31 10.31 -30.35
C ILE A 94 -31.89 8.89 -30.38
N ILE A 95 -32.95 8.70 -31.16
CA ILE A 95 -33.44 7.37 -31.53
C ILE A 95 -32.37 6.75 -32.42
N ILE A 96 -31.56 5.85 -31.87
CA ILE A 96 -30.68 5.00 -32.67
C ILE A 96 -31.61 4.01 -33.39
N GLU A 97 -31.77 4.17 -34.70
CA GLU A 97 -32.34 3.12 -35.54
C GLU A 97 -31.56 1.83 -35.28
N LYS A 98 -32.28 0.77 -34.90
CA LYS A 98 -31.76 -0.57 -34.64
C LYS A 98 -31.23 -1.19 -35.95
N ASP A 99 -30.13 -0.71 -36.49
CA ASP A 99 -29.43 -1.40 -37.58
C ASP A 99 -27.91 -1.24 -37.58
N HIS A 100 -27.35 -0.78 -36.46
CA HIS A 100 -25.92 -0.86 -36.23
C HIS A 100 -25.69 -1.82 -35.07
N ARG A 101 -25.27 -3.05 -35.39
CA ARG A 101 -24.50 -3.86 -34.44
C ARG A 101 -23.41 -2.93 -33.91
N PRO A 102 -23.29 -2.71 -32.58
CA PRO A 102 -22.17 -1.94 -32.07
C PRO A 102 -20.92 -2.62 -32.60
N VAL A 103 -20.16 -1.90 -33.43
CA VAL A 103 -18.78 -2.28 -33.70
C VAL A 103 -18.16 -2.27 -32.31
N ILE A 104 -17.89 -3.45 -31.75
CA ILE A 104 -17.08 -3.57 -30.55
C ILE A 104 -15.81 -2.84 -30.92
N PRO A 105 -15.52 -1.66 -30.35
CA PRO A 105 -14.28 -0.99 -30.65
C PRO A 105 -13.18 -2.00 -30.34
N GLU A 106 -12.26 -2.22 -31.29
CA GLU A 106 -11.08 -3.03 -31.01
C GLU A 106 -10.54 -2.59 -29.66
N PRO A 107 -10.23 -3.52 -28.74
CA PRO A 107 -9.86 -3.19 -27.38
C PRO A 107 -8.72 -2.19 -27.46
N ILE A 108 -9.04 -0.94 -27.15
CA ILE A 108 -8.04 0.13 -27.11
C ILE A 108 -7.12 -0.32 -25.99
N SER A 109 -5.92 -0.74 -26.36
CA SER A 109 -4.86 -1.17 -25.44
C SER A 109 -4.38 0.04 -24.64
N TYR A 110 -5.23 0.52 -23.72
CA TYR A 110 -4.76 1.34 -22.63
C TYR A 110 -3.86 0.46 -21.79
N SER A 111 -2.58 0.78 -21.72
CA SER A 111 -1.72 0.24 -20.68
C SER A 111 -2.28 0.73 -19.34
N THR A 112 -3.13 -0.06 -18.70
CA THR A 112 -3.55 0.24 -17.34
C THR A 112 -2.32 0.13 -16.46
N ILE A 113 -2.15 1.12 -15.58
CA ILE A 113 -1.07 1.14 -14.61
C ILE A 113 -1.74 1.15 -13.25
N VAL A 114 -1.38 0.18 -12.42
CA VAL A 114 -1.81 0.10 -11.03
C VAL A 114 -0.66 0.59 -10.18
N ARG A 115 -0.91 1.54 -9.28
CA ARG A 115 0.08 2.00 -8.32
C ARG A 115 -0.14 1.31 -6.99
N ALA A 116 0.92 0.77 -6.41
CA ALA A 116 0.89 0.14 -5.10
C ALA A 116 1.95 0.76 -4.18
N ASN A 117 1.67 0.78 -2.88
CA ASN A 117 2.62 1.24 -1.88
C ASN A 117 3.42 0.07 -1.30
N PRO A 118 4.77 0.04 -1.44
CA PRO A 118 5.61 -1.02 -0.86
C PRO A 118 5.37 -1.30 0.62
N SER A 119 5.12 -0.26 1.43
CA SER A 119 4.97 -0.41 2.88
C SER A 119 3.70 -1.17 3.28
N LYS A 120 2.68 -1.19 2.41
CA LYS A 120 1.42 -1.90 2.63
C LYS A 120 1.43 -3.32 2.04
N LEU A 121 2.45 -3.73 1.27
CA LEU A 121 2.52 -5.08 0.71
C LEU A 121 2.44 -6.21 1.76
N PRO A 122 3.11 -6.11 2.93
CA PRO A 122 2.98 -7.14 3.96
C PRO A 122 1.55 -7.28 4.46
N SER A 123 0.87 -6.16 4.76
CA SER A 123 -0.52 -6.20 5.22
C SER A 123 -1.47 -6.71 4.14
N TYR A 124 -1.22 -6.39 2.87
CA TYR A 124 -2.01 -6.89 1.75
C TYR A 124 -1.92 -8.40 1.59
N PHE A 125 -0.74 -8.96 1.81
CA PHE A 125 -0.55 -10.42 1.76
C PHE A 125 -1.15 -11.11 2.96
N ASP A 126 -0.95 -10.55 4.16
CA ASP A 126 -1.38 -11.15 5.42
C ASP A 126 -2.91 -11.12 5.54
N CYS A 127 -3.57 -10.06 5.06
CA CYS A 127 -5.03 -10.00 4.99
C CYS A 127 -5.55 -9.41 3.67
N PRO A 128 -5.84 -10.29 2.69
CA PRO A 128 -6.48 -9.90 1.44
C PRO A 128 -7.84 -9.21 1.62
N ARG A 129 -8.59 -9.52 2.68
CA ARG A 129 -9.86 -8.85 3.01
C ARG A 129 -9.65 -7.40 3.43
N CYS A 130 -8.68 -7.11 4.29
CA CYS A 130 -8.33 -5.73 4.65
C CYS A 130 -7.87 -4.93 3.43
N HIS A 131 -7.07 -5.54 2.57
CA HIS A 131 -6.66 -4.92 1.31
C HIS A 131 -7.85 -4.62 0.39
N TRP A 132 -8.79 -5.55 0.28
CA TRP A 132 -10.03 -5.33 -0.46
C TRP A 132 -10.83 -4.16 0.12
N MET A 133 -10.97 -4.08 1.44
CA MET A 133 -11.67 -2.97 2.12
C MET A 133 -11.01 -1.62 1.82
N GLU A 134 -9.68 -1.57 1.79
CA GLU A 134 -8.94 -0.35 1.44
C GLU A 134 -9.18 0.06 -0.02
N VAL A 135 -9.02 -0.87 -0.96
CA VAL A 135 -9.06 -0.58 -2.40
C VAL A 135 -10.49 -0.37 -2.91
N ARG A 136 -11.47 -1.11 -2.39
CA ARG A 136 -12.85 -1.15 -2.92
C ARG A 136 -13.85 -0.41 -2.05
N ALA A 137 -13.71 -0.51 -0.73
CA ALA A 137 -14.61 0.18 0.21
C ALA A 137 -14.09 1.55 0.66
N GLY A 138 -12.82 1.87 0.37
CA GLY A 138 -12.18 3.11 0.83
C GLY A 138 -11.99 3.16 2.35
N LEU A 139 -11.97 2.00 3.01
CA LEU A 139 -11.81 1.87 4.46
C LEU A 139 -10.37 1.50 4.77
N GLU A 140 -9.62 2.39 5.41
CA GLU A 140 -8.30 2.04 5.92
C GLU A 140 -8.45 1.21 7.22
N SER A 141 -7.63 0.17 7.39
CA SER A 141 -7.70 -0.67 8.60
C SER A 141 -7.34 0.10 9.88
N SER A 142 -6.66 1.24 9.76
CA SER A 142 -6.36 2.16 10.85
C SER A 142 -7.60 2.85 11.41
N THR A 143 -8.67 2.97 10.63
CA THR A 143 -9.91 3.68 11.03
C THR A 143 -10.88 2.80 11.81
N THR A 144 -10.70 1.47 11.81
CA THR A 144 -11.53 0.51 12.55
C THR A 144 -10.90 0.06 13.87
N MET A 145 -9.74 0.61 14.25
CA MET A 145 -9.27 0.56 15.63
C MET A 145 -10.20 1.45 16.46
N THR A 146 -11.33 0.90 16.89
CA THR A 146 -12.06 1.45 18.04
C THR A 146 -11.05 1.67 19.16
N ASN A 147 -11.21 2.78 19.87
CA ASN A 147 -10.39 3.33 20.96
C ASN A 147 -9.96 2.37 22.10
N ASP A 148 -9.95 1.05 21.96
CA ASP A 148 -9.53 0.09 22.98
C ASP A 148 -8.01 -0.05 23.12
N ASP A 149 -7.21 0.38 22.14
CA ASP A 149 -5.75 0.53 22.35
C ASP A 149 -5.39 1.79 23.15
N SER A 150 -6.38 2.63 23.51
CA SER A 150 -6.15 3.76 24.43
C SER A 150 -6.04 3.35 25.91
N GLN A 151 -6.22 2.06 26.24
CA GLN A 151 -6.06 1.55 27.61
C GLN A 151 -4.80 0.72 27.86
N ASN A 152 -3.96 0.45 26.86
CA ASN A 152 -2.65 -0.13 27.10
C ASN A 152 -1.55 0.93 26.96
N ARG A 153 -1.59 1.93 27.85
CA ARG A 153 -0.36 2.61 28.29
C ARG A 153 0.48 1.61 29.07
N HIS A 154 1.01 0.59 28.41
CA HIS A 154 2.30 0.09 28.84
C HIS A 154 3.22 1.30 28.68
N GLU A 155 3.76 1.83 29.79
CA GLU A 155 4.89 2.73 29.71
C GLU A 155 5.88 2.10 28.75
N HIS A 156 6.03 2.67 27.55
CA HIS A 156 7.03 2.20 26.61
C HIS A 156 8.35 2.23 27.37
N SER A 157 9.05 1.10 27.47
CA SER A 157 10.26 1.00 28.30
C SER A 157 11.30 2.06 27.91
N LEU A 158 11.31 2.42 26.62
CA LEU A 158 12.13 3.45 25.97
C LEU A 158 11.56 4.88 26.04
N SER A 159 10.38 5.11 26.64
CA SER A 159 9.63 6.39 26.67
C SER A 159 9.21 6.97 25.31
N VAL A 160 9.58 6.31 24.20
CA VAL A 160 9.20 6.63 22.82
C VAL A 160 8.56 5.41 22.18
N ASP A 161 7.70 5.64 21.19
CA ASP A 161 7.12 4.54 20.42
C ASP A 161 8.19 3.86 19.53
N PRO A 162 8.00 2.58 19.17
CA PRO A 162 8.98 1.83 18.38
C PRO A 162 9.30 2.42 17.00
N ALA A 163 8.35 3.13 16.36
CA ALA A 163 8.58 3.71 15.05
C ALA A 163 9.50 4.94 15.15
N THR A 164 9.26 5.81 16.14
CA THR A 164 10.16 6.93 16.43
C THR A 164 11.57 6.45 16.76
N PHE A 165 11.71 5.42 17.60
CA PHE A 165 13.03 4.84 17.89
C PHE A 165 13.71 4.26 16.64
N GLY A 166 12.94 3.54 15.81
CA GLY A 166 13.43 3.01 14.53
C GLY A 166 13.99 4.10 13.63
N ASN A 167 13.25 5.22 13.46
CA ASN A 167 13.69 6.37 12.66
C ASN A 167 14.97 7.01 13.21
N VAL A 168 15.09 7.15 14.53
CA VAL A 168 16.31 7.65 15.17
C VAL A 168 17.51 6.78 14.82
N PHE A 169 17.38 5.47 14.93
CA PHE A 169 18.48 4.56 14.66
C PHE A 169 18.81 4.48 13.16
N HIS A 170 17.81 4.50 12.29
CA HIS A 170 17.98 4.64 10.83
C HIS A 170 18.79 5.88 10.48
N ARG A 171 18.44 7.02 11.09
CA ARG A 171 19.15 8.28 10.89
C ARG A 171 20.61 8.22 11.35
N ILE A 172 20.90 7.53 12.45
CA ILE A 172 22.27 7.32 12.93
C ILE A 172 23.09 6.50 11.94
N ILE A 173 22.52 5.44 11.38
CA ILE A 173 23.19 4.67 10.33
C ILE A 173 23.36 5.53 9.06
N GLU A 174 22.34 6.28 8.65
CA GLU A 174 22.39 7.12 7.44
C GLU A 174 23.55 8.12 7.46
N ILE A 175 23.73 8.86 8.55
CA ILE A 175 24.77 9.90 8.65
C ILE A 175 26.07 9.41 9.27
N GLY A 176 26.05 8.23 9.91
CA GLY A 176 27.17 7.67 10.64
C GLY A 176 27.92 6.58 9.88
N ILE A 177 27.30 5.88 8.93
CA ILE A 177 27.94 4.77 8.23
C ILE A 177 29.14 5.23 7.41
N GLY A 178 30.28 4.55 7.61
CA GLY A 178 31.48 4.79 6.82
C GLY A 178 31.32 4.34 5.37
N ASN A 179 32.17 4.84 4.48
CA ASN A 179 32.29 4.37 3.11
C ASN A 179 33.78 4.18 2.81
N PRO A 180 34.25 2.95 2.52
CA PRO A 180 35.67 2.71 2.27
C PRO A 180 36.10 3.27 0.91
N GLY A 181 35.15 3.51 0.01
CA GLY A 181 35.39 3.80 -1.39
C GLY A 181 36.06 2.63 -2.12
N PRO A 182 36.36 2.81 -3.41
CA PRO A 182 36.81 1.73 -4.28
C PRO A 182 38.32 1.45 -4.19
N GLY A 183 39.04 2.12 -3.28
CA GLY A 183 40.49 2.06 -3.21
C GLY A 183 41.18 2.70 -4.43
N GLN A 184 42.47 2.39 -4.61
CA GLN A 184 43.31 3.03 -5.64
C GLN A 184 42.99 2.61 -7.08
N ASN A 185 42.45 1.40 -7.26
CA ASN A 185 42.16 0.85 -8.59
C ASN A 185 40.83 1.34 -9.17
N GLY A 186 40.04 2.10 -8.41
CA GLY A 186 38.69 2.49 -8.79
C GLY A 186 37.71 1.31 -8.72
N PRO A 187 36.40 1.57 -8.91
CA PRO A 187 35.40 0.54 -8.77
C PRO A 187 35.47 -0.43 -9.96
N SER A 188 35.21 -1.71 -9.70
CA SER A 188 35.18 -2.78 -10.70
C SER A 188 34.19 -2.54 -11.84
N THR A 189 33.15 -1.75 -11.59
CA THR A 189 32.20 -1.27 -12.59
C THR A 189 31.90 0.20 -12.29
N PRO A 190 31.65 1.06 -13.29
CA PRO A 190 31.37 2.48 -13.03
C PRO A 190 30.32 2.70 -11.95
N LEU A 191 30.63 3.59 -11.01
CA LEU A 191 29.74 4.05 -9.94
C LEU A 191 29.77 5.58 -9.87
N PRO A 192 28.64 6.23 -9.55
CA PRO A 192 28.63 7.66 -9.30
C PRO A 192 29.49 8.02 -8.09
N LYS A 193 30.03 9.25 -8.07
CA LYS A 193 30.85 9.74 -6.94
C LYS A 193 30.13 9.67 -5.60
N SER A 194 28.80 9.84 -5.58
CA SER A 194 28.00 9.72 -4.36
C SER A 194 28.07 8.34 -3.72
N TRP A 195 28.46 7.30 -4.47
CA TRP A 195 28.62 5.93 -3.96
C TRP A 195 30.05 5.61 -3.52
N THR A 196 31.04 6.28 -4.11
CA THR A 196 32.45 5.92 -3.97
C THR A 196 33.26 6.90 -3.13
N THR A 197 32.65 8.01 -2.69
CA THR A 197 33.33 9.02 -1.88
C THR A 197 33.68 8.42 -0.53
N PRO A 198 34.97 8.35 -0.16
CA PRO A 198 35.36 7.81 1.13
C PRO A 198 34.80 8.66 2.27
N ILE A 199 34.18 8.00 3.24
CA ILE A 199 33.60 8.61 4.45
C ILE A 199 34.08 7.80 5.64
N GLU A 200 34.54 8.49 6.68
CA GLU A 200 34.95 7.84 7.92
C GLU A 200 33.75 7.24 8.65
N ASP A 201 33.92 6.04 9.22
CA ASP A 201 32.91 5.38 10.04
C ASP A 201 32.69 6.13 11.36
N ARG A 202 31.46 6.59 11.58
CA ARG A 202 31.01 7.41 12.71
C ARG A 202 29.75 6.84 13.35
N ILE A 203 29.45 5.55 13.16
CA ILE A 203 28.28 4.88 13.74
C ILE A 203 28.29 5.00 15.27
N ASN A 204 29.47 4.91 15.91
CA ASN A 204 29.62 5.04 17.38
C ASN A 204 29.94 6.47 17.85
N ASN A 205 29.89 7.46 16.96
CA ASN A 205 30.24 8.83 17.31
C ASN A 205 29.10 9.51 18.09
N ILE A 206 29.44 10.13 19.23
CA ILE A 206 28.46 10.78 20.10
C ILE A 206 27.78 11.99 19.44
N GLU A 207 28.49 12.75 18.61
CA GLU A 207 27.93 13.91 17.90
C GLU A 207 26.94 13.47 16.82
N THR A 208 27.21 12.33 16.16
CA THR A 208 26.27 11.66 15.24
C THR A 208 24.97 11.32 15.96
N HIS A 209 25.06 10.64 17.11
CA HIS A 209 23.89 10.25 17.91
C HIS A 209 23.11 11.49 18.36
N GLN A 210 23.80 12.49 18.90
CA GLN A 210 23.17 13.74 19.32
C GLN A 210 22.48 14.48 18.17
N THR A 211 23.01 14.38 16.94
CA THR A 211 22.37 14.98 15.76
C THR A 211 21.04 14.30 15.46
N ALA A 212 21.00 12.96 15.40
CA ALA A 212 19.76 12.23 15.20
C ALA A 212 18.75 12.47 16.34
N PHE A 213 19.21 12.52 17.59
CA PHE A 213 18.36 12.81 18.75
C PHE A 213 17.72 14.19 18.67
N ARG A 214 18.49 15.23 18.30
CA ARG A 214 17.95 16.60 18.14
C ARG A 214 16.95 16.71 16.99
N GLU A 215 17.11 15.93 15.93
CA GLU A 215 16.24 15.97 14.77
C GLU A 215 14.90 15.25 15.00
N LEU A 216 14.91 14.13 15.73
CA LEU A 216 13.81 13.17 15.70
C LEU A 216 13.17 12.86 17.06
N LEU A 217 13.84 13.11 18.19
CA LEU A 217 13.23 12.83 19.50
C LEU A 217 12.22 13.91 19.89
N PRO A 218 11.03 13.53 20.39
CA PRO A 218 10.05 14.48 20.86
C PRO A 218 10.48 15.13 22.19
N PRO A 219 9.97 16.33 22.51
CA PRO A 219 10.18 16.94 23.82
C PRO A 219 9.68 16.01 24.94
N GLY A 220 10.53 15.73 25.92
CA GLY A 220 10.20 14.87 27.07
C GLY A 220 10.56 13.39 26.90
N ALA A 221 11.17 13.00 25.78
CA ALA A 221 11.79 11.67 25.66
C ALA A 221 12.91 11.47 26.70
N ASP A 222 12.99 10.26 27.24
CA ASP A 222 14.06 9.81 28.12
C ASP A 222 15.35 9.57 27.31
N LEU A 223 16.14 10.64 27.18
CA LEU A 223 17.37 10.64 26.42
C LEU A 223 18.38 9.62 26.95
N GLU A 224 18.40 9.36 28.25
CA GLU A 224 19.35 8.43 28.88
C GLU A 224 19.11 7.02 28.37
N LYS A 225 17.86 6.53 28.45
CA LYS A 225 17.49 5.20 27.95
C LYS A 225 17.64 5.06 26.45
N VAL A 226 17.19 6.06 25.68
CA VAL A 226 17.33 6.03 24.21
C VAL A 226 18.82 6.00 23.83
N SER A 227 19.66 6.79 24.49
CA SER A 227 21.09 6.82 24.24
C SER A 227 21.77 5.50 24.60
N GLU A 228 21.38 4.85 25.71
CA GLU A 228 21.92 3.57 26.13
C GLU A 228 21.65 2.46 25.10
N VAL A 229 20.39 2.31 24.68
CA VAL A 229 19.99 1.30 23.70
C VAL A 229 20.62 1.56 22.34
N THR A 230 20.59 2.83 21.89
CA THR A 230 21.19 3.25 20.63
C THR A 230 22.69 2.98 20.61
N SER A 231 23.41 3.31 21.69
CA SER A 231 24.84 3.04 21.83
C SER A 231 25.13 1.55 21.78
N THR A 232 24.33 0.73 22.47
CA THR A 232 24.49 -0.73 22.45
C THR A 232 24.32 -1.29 21.04
N MET A 233 23.27 -0.88 20.33
CA MET A 233 23.02 -1.31 18.95
C MET A 233 24.10 -0.82 17.98
N SER A 234 24.56 0.43 18.14
CA SER A 234 25.59 1.01 17.27
C SER A 234 26.92 0.25 17.42
N HIS A 235 27.31 -0.09 18.65
CA HIS A 235 28.49 -0.90 18.92
C HIS A 235 28.36 -2.28 18.29
N ARG A 236 27.21 -2.96 18.46
CA ARG A 236 26.97 -4.28 17.85
C ARG A 236 27.03 -4.26 16.33
N VAL A 237 26.44 -3.26 15.69
CA VAL A 237 26.52 -3.08 14.22
C VAL A 237 27.95 -2.81 13.77
N SER A 238 28.67 -1.96 14.52
CA SER A 238 30.06 -1.62 14.22
C SER A 238 31.01 -2.80 14.41
N ASP A 239 30.79 -3.65 15.41
CA ASP A 239 31.60 -4.85 15.67
C ASP A 239 31.23 -6.01 14.75
N GLY A 240 30.02 -5.98 14.16
CA GLY A 240 29.53 -6.99 13.22
C GLY A 240 30.10 -6.87 11.80
N LYS A 241 29.61 -7.76 10.92
CA LYS A 241 30.05 -7.86 9.51
C LYS A 241 29.92 -6.56 8.74
N LEU A 242 28.82 -5.82 8.93
CA LEU A 242 28.62 -4.55 8.22
C LEU A 242 29.70 -3.53 8.60
N GLY A 243 29.99 -3.37 9.89
CA GLY A 243 31.05 -2.48 10.36
C GLY A 243 32.42 -2.83 9.76
N ALA A 244 32.77 -4.11 9.71
CA ALA A 244 33.99 -4.58 9.06
C ALA A 244 34.02 -4.22 7.56
N MET A 245 32.92 -4.46 6.84
CA MET A 245 32.79 -4.13 5.42
C MET A 245 32.97 -2.64 5.14
N VAL A 246 32.33 -1.76 5.91
CA VAL A 246 32.39 -0.30 5.68
C VAL A 246 33.72 0.33 6.07
N ARG A 247 34.52 -0.35 6.90
CA ARG A 247 35.92 0.00 7.16
C ARG A 247 36.89 -0.54 6.10
N GLY A 248 36.37 -1.21 5.07
CA GLY A 248 37.15 -1.71 3.93
C GLY A 248 37.85 -3.04 4.18
N LEU A 249 37.46 -3.76 5.24
CA LEU A 249 37.90 -5.13 5.45
C LEU A 249 37.21 -6.07 4.48
N GLU A 250 37.88 -7.17 4.17
CA GLU A 250 37.30 -8.26 3.40
C GLU A 250 36.41 -9.12 4.30
N VAL A 251 35.17 -9.35 3.88
CA VAL A 251 34.20 -10.16 4.62
C VAL A 251 33.54 -11.12 3.66
N ASP A 252 33.55 -12.42 4.00
CA ASP A 252 32.98 -13.50 3.18
C ASP A 252 33.48 -13.48 1.72
N GLY A 253 34.80 -13.26 1.53
CA GLY A 253 35.47 -13.20 0.22
C GLY A 253 35.05 -12.01 -0.64
N ARG A 254 34.64 -10.91 0.01
CA ARG A 254 34.18 -9.69 -0.67
C ARG A 254 34.71 -8.43 -0.01
N LYS A 255 35.00 -7.44 -0.84
CA LYS A 255 35.40 -6.11 -0.43
C LYS A 255 34.45 -5.06 -0.98
N VAL A 256 33.91 -4.22 -0.09
CA VAL A 256 33.03 -3.10 -0.48
C VAL A 256 33.83 -2.05 -1.23
N GLU A 257 33.31 -1.63 -2.38
CA GLU A 257 33.89 -0.58 -3.24
C GLU A 257 33.04 0.69 -3.28
N GLY A 258 31.80 0.63 -2.78
CA GLY A 258 30.93 1.78 -2.66
C GLY A 258 29.57 1.40 -2.08
N LEU A 259 28.87 2.39 -1.56
CA LEU A 259 27.55 2.21 -0.97
C LEU A 259 26.66 3.43 -1.12
N ARG A 260 25.37 3.24 -0.91
CA ARG A 260 24.41 4.34 -0.83
C ARG A 260 23.35 4.03 0.22
N THR A 261 23.18 4.96 1.14
CA THR A 261 22.03 5.00 2.06
C THR A 261 20.83 5.64 1.38
N GLU A 262 19.63 5.32 1.84
CA GLU A 262 18.36 5.90 1.37
C GLU A 262 18.27 5.89 -0.18
N MET A 263 18.56 4.73 -0.80
CA MET A 263 18.57 4.61 -2.26
C MET A 263 17.12 4.59 -2.79
N PRO A 264 16.67 5.63 -3.51
CA PRO A 264 15.33 5.61 -4.09
C PRO A 264 15.29 4.62 -5.24
N PHE A 265 14.14 3.96 -5.39
CA PHE A 265 13.85 3.14 -6.55
C PHE A 265 12.45 3.43 -7.08
N HIS A 266 12.29 3.21 -8.37
CA HIS A 266 11.00 3.13 -9.05
C HIS A 266 11.05 1.90 -9.94
N ILE A 267 10.08 1.01 -9.80
CA ILE A 267 9.98 -0.20 -10.60
C ILE A 267 8.58 -0.32 -11.18
N SER A 268 8.52 -0.76 -12.43
CA SER A 268 7.29 -1.07 -13.13
C SER A 268 7.30 -2.55 -13.46
N ILE A 269 6.50 -3.33 -12.72
CA ILE A 269 6.50 -4.80 -12.81
C ILE A 269 5.35 -5.22 -13.75
N PRO A 270 5.62 -5.95 -14.85
CA PRO A 270 4.56 -6.57 -15.63
C PRO A 270 3.91 -7.68 -14.80
N VAL A 271 2.59 -7.68 -14.73
CA VAL A 271 1.82 -8.64 -13.93
C VAL A 271 0.70 -9.22 -14.77
N GLU A 272 0.66 -10.55 -14.85
CA GLU A 272 -0.41 -11.32 -15.46
C GLU A 272 -1.37 -11.84 -14.39
N PHE A 273 -2.65 -11.92 -14.73
CA PHE A 273 -3.69 -12.37 -13.80
C PHE A 273 -4.91 -12.93 -14.55
N GLU A 274 -5.77 -13.63 -13.81
CA GLU A 274 -7.06 -14.09 -14.34
C GLU A 274 -7.89 -12.89 -14.83
N SER A 275 -8.37 -12.98 -16.06
CA SER A 275 -9.01 -11.87 -16.77
C SER A 275 -10.13 -11.21 -15.97
N VAL A 276 -10.10 -9.88 -15.88
CA VAL A 276 -11.14 -9.07 -15.27
C VAL A 276 -11.78 -8.15 -16.30
N THR A 277 -13.07 -7.87 -16.11
CA THR A 277 -13.82 -6.97 -16.98
C THR A 277 -13.98 -5.61 -16.34
N ARG A 278 -13.86 -4.58 -17.17
CA ARG A 278 -14.25 -3.22 -16.83
C ARG A 278 -15.40 -2.81 -17.73
N GLY A 279 -16.52 -2.52 -17.09
CA GLY A 279 -17.76 -2.10 -17.72
C GLY A 279 -18.28 -0.79 -17.14
N LYS A 280 -19.37 -0.32 -17.74
CA LYS A 280 -20.20 0.76 -17.21
C LYS A 280 -21.62 0.23 -17.04
N TRP A 281 -22.34 0.80 -16.08
CA TRP A 281 -23.77 0.54 -15.97
C TRP A 281 -24.53 1.30 -17.05
N THR A 282 -25.48 0.63 -17.71
CA THR A 282 -26.43 1.23 -18.66
C THR A 282 -27.87 0.89 -18.26
N PRO A 283 -28.88 1.62 -18.74
CA PRO A 283 -30.28 1.26 -18.52
C PRO A 283 -30.66 -0.15 -19.00
N ASP A 284 -29.91 -0.70 -19.96
CA ASP A 284 -30.11 -2.06 -20.50
C ASP A 284 -29.31 -3.14 -19.75
N GLY A 285 -28.55 -2.76 -18.72
CA GLY A 285 -27.71 -3.64 -17.92
C GLY A 285 -26.24 -3.23 -17.92
N GLU A 286 -25.39 -4.07 -17.36
CA GLU A 286 -23.94 -3.86 -17.41
C GLU A 286 -23.41 -4.05 -18.83
N GLU A 287 -22.67 -3.06 -19.33
CA GLU A 287 -21.99 -3.14 -20.61
C GLU A 287 -20.48 -3.29 -20.34
N VAL A 288 -19.91 -4.42 -20.73
CA VAL A 288 -18.46 -4.65 -20.68
C VAL A 288 -17.79 -3.80 -21.75
N LEU A 289 -16.87 -2.94 -21.33
CA LEU A 289 -16.11 -2.05 -22.22
C LEU A 289 -14.76 -2.66 -22.61
N ILE A 290 -14.11 -3.32 -21.66
CA ILE A 290 -12.78 -3.92 -21.84
C ILE A 290 -12.60 -5.13 -20.93
N SER A 291 -11.78 -6.07 -21.39
CA SER A 291 -11.29 -7.22 -20.63
C SER A 291 -9.77 -7.10 -20.53
N LEU A 292 -9.23 -7.31 -19.34
CA LEU A 292 -7.81 -7.14 -19.01
C LEU A 292 -7.30 -8.43 -18.35
N ASP A 293 -6.22 -8.99 -18.85
CA ASP A 293 -5.53 -10.18 -18.30
C ASP A 293 -4.10 -9.87 -17.82
N SER A 294 -3.65 -8.63 -18.04
CA SER A 294 -2.32 -8.17 -17.67
C SER A 294 -2.32 -6.67 -17.44
N THR A 295 -1.37 -6.20 -16.63
CA THR A 295 -1.16 -4.78 -16.32
C THR A 295 0.29 -4.55 -15.94
N ARG A 296 0.68 -3.27 -15.80
CA ARG A 296 1.92 -2.92 -15.08
C ARG A 296 1.59 -2.42 -13.69
N VAL A 297 2.29 -2.93 -12.68
CA VAL A 297 2.21 -2.43 -11.31
C VAL A 297 3.44 -1.58 -11.02
N GLU A 298 3.22 -0.30 -10.75
CA GLU A 298 4.26 0.66 -10.39
C GLU A 298 4.39 0.77 -8.88
N LEU A 299 5.63 0.66 -8.41
CA LEU A 299 5.99 0.86 -7.02
C LEU A 299 7.20 1.80 -6.94
N SER A 300 7.17 2.68 -5.95
CA SER A 300 8.30 3.54 -5.60
C SER A 300 8.57 3.42 -4.11
N GLY A 301 9.83 3.42 -3.74
CA GLY A 301 10.26 3.33 -2.35
C GLY A 301 11.71 3.71 -2.17
N ILE A 302 12.22 3.45 -0.98
CA ILE A 302 13.59 3.74 -0.59
C ILE A 302 14.18 2.49 0.06
N ILE A 303 15.38 2.09 -0.37
CA ILE A 303 16.16 1.02 0.25
C ILE A 303 17.13 1.65 1.24
N ASP A 304 17.08 1.22 2.51
CA ASP A 304 17.88 1.80 3.60
C ASP A 304 19.37 1.84 3.25
N LEU A 305 19.92 0.74 2.72
CA LEU A 305 21.32 0.64 2.31
C LEU A 305 21.50 -0.27 1.09
N VAL A 306 22.32 0.16 0.14
CA VAL A 306 22.78 -0.67 -0.98
C VAL A 306 24.30 -0.69 -0.99
N LEU A 307 24.89 -1.89 -1.00
CA LEU A 307 26.34 -2.10 -1.09
C LEU A 307 26.72 -2.60 -2.48
N CYS A 308 27.80 -2.04 -3.04
CA CYS A 308 28.53 -2.59 -4.18
C CYS A 308 29.84 -3.18 -3.66
N ALA A 309 30.13 -4.42 -4.04
CA ALA A 309 31.32 -5.13 -3.62
C ALA A 309 31.96 -5.89 -4.78
N THR A 310 33.22 -6.24 -4.61
CA THR A 310 33.97 -7.13 -5.49
C THR A 310 34.27 -8.42 -4.76
N SER A 311 34.13 -9.55 -5.43
CA SER A 311 34.67 -10.82 -4.93
C SER A 311 36.15 -10.97 -5.24
N ASP A 312 36.78 -11.98 -4.66
CA ASP A 312 38.21 -12.30 -4.83
C ASP A 312 38.62 -12.50 -6.30
N ASP A 313 37.70 -12.97 -7.14
CA ASP A 313 37.88 -13.13 -8.60
C ASP A 313 37.66 -11.83 -9.40
N GLY A 314 37.36 -10.73 -8.72
CA GLY A 314 37.06 -9.42 -9.30
C GLY A 314 35.63 -9.28 -9.83
N ALA A 315 34.75 -10.26 -9.63
CA ALA A 315 33.38 -10.17 -10.11
C ALA A 315 32.58 -9.11 -9.32
N PRO A 316 31.91 -8.17 -10.00
CA PRO A 316 31.20 -7.09 -9.34
C PRO A 316 29.84 -7.58 -8.83
N ALA A 317 29.45 -7.14 -7.64
CA ALA A 317 28.22 -7.54 -6.97
C ALA A 317 27.50 -6.35 -6.33
N ILE A 318 26.18 -6.46 -6.19
CA ILE A 318 25.33 -5.45 -5.54
C ILE A 318 24.33 -6.13 -4.60
N ARG A 319 24.03 -5.52 -3.45
CA ARG A 319 23.10 -6.05 -2.45
C ARG A 319 22.27 -4.95 -1.80
N ALA A 320 20.97 -5.21 -1.63
CA ALA A 320 20.10 -4.43 -0.78
C ALA A 320 20.17 -4.93 0.68
N ILE A 321 20.25 -3.99 1.62
CA ILE A 321 20.24 -4.22 3.06
C ILE A 321 19.16 -3.32 3.66
N ASP A 322 18.31 -3.92 4.49
CA ASP A 322 17.27 -3.23 5.24
C ASP A 322 17.56 -3.35 6.75
N LEU A 323 17.40 -2.26 7.48
CA LEU A 323 17.74 -2.17 8.90
C LEU A 323 16.50 -2.36 9.75
N LYS A 324 16.53 -3.33 10.66
CA LYS A 324 15.43 -3.58 11.60
C LYS A 324 15.88 -3.39 13.05
N THR A 325 15.13 -2.58 13.77
CA THR A 325 15.27 -2.30 15.22
C THR A 325 14.29 -3.12 16.06
N THR A 326 13.81 -4.25 15.52
CA THR A 326 12.87 -5.13 16.23
C THR A 326 13.53 -5.60 17.53
N ASP A 327 12.72 -5.69 18.58
CA ASP A 327 13.13 -6.03 19.95
C ASP A 327 14.11 -5.04 20.62
N ALA A 328 14.30 -3.80 20.12
CA ALA A 328 15.20 -2.83 20.76
C ALA A 328 14.93 -2.59 22.26
N SER A 329 13.67 -2.69 22.68
CA SER A 329 13.26 -2.56 24.09
C SER A 329 13.81 -3.67 25.00
N SER A 330 14.18 -4.84 24.46
CA SER A 330 14.74 -5.93 25.26
C SER A 330 16.12 -5.60 25.82
N LEU A 331 16.82 -4.61 25.24
CA LEU A 331 18.14 -4.16 25.70
C LEU A 331 18.12 -3.43 27.04
N LEU A 332 16.94 -3.01 27.53
CA LEU A 332 16.79 -2.33 28.83
C LEU A 332 16.43 -3.29 29.99
N GLY A 333 16.34 -4.60 29.74
CA GLY A 333 15.96 -5.58 30.77
C GLY A 333 16.74 -6.90 30.67
N ASP A 334 16.49 -7.80 31.62
CA ASP A 334 17.20 -9.09 31.74
C ASP A 334 16.71 -10.16 30.73
N TRP A 335 16.06 -9.75 29.64
CA TRP A 335 15.38 -10.69 28.75
C TRP A 335 16.29 -11.14 27.59
N GLU A 336 17.12 -12.15 27.85
CA GLU A 336 17.89 -12.88 26.83
C GLU A 336 16.99 -13.91 26.13
N SER A 337 16.10 -13.46 25.24
CA SER A 337 15.49 -14.36 24.26
C SER A 337 15.06 -13.63 23.00
N GLY A 338 14.86 -14.38 21.90
CA GLY A 338 14.40 -13.83 20.63
C GLY A 338 15.57 -13.49 19.70
N LEU A 339 15.63 -12.26 19.18
CA LEU A 339 16.71 -11.86 18.27
C LEU A 339 18.09 -11.86 18.95
N LEU A 340 18.14 -11.72 20.28
CA LEU A 340 19.39 -11.78 21.05
C LEU A 340 20.00 -13.19 21.13
N ASP A 341 19.23 -14.25 20.86
CA ASP A 341 19.74 -15.64 20.84
C ASP A 341 20.82 -15.86 19.76
N SER A 342 20.86 -14.98 18.76
CA SER A 342 21.83 -14.99 17.68
C SER A 342 23.12 -14.20 17.99
N LEU A 343 23.21 -13.55 19.16
CA LEU A 343 24.32 -12.64 19.46
C LEU A 343 25.67 -13.38 19.45
N GLY A 344 26.60 -12.89 18.63
CA GLY A 344 27.94 -13.48 18.47
C GLY A 344 28.00 -14.65 17.50
N ASP A 345 26.89 -15.06 16.90
CA ASP A 345 26.91 -15.96 15.74
C ASP A 345 27.44 -15.20 14.51
N ASP A 346 28.15 -15.90 13.61
CA ASP A 346 28.74 -15.34 12.37
C ASP A 346 28.22 -16.01 11.08
N SER A 347 27.23 -16.90 11.19
CA SER A 347 26.60 -17.54 10.03
C SER A 347 25.95 -16.52 9.08
N ILE A 348 25.90 -16.87 7.80
CA ILE A 348 25.39 -15.99 6.73
C ILE A 348 23.86 -15.87 6.77
N GLY A 349 23.17 -16.97 7.06
CA GLY A 349 21.70 -17.05 7.11
C GLY A 349 21.14 -16.87 8.52
N PRO A 350 19.85 -17.15 8.73
CA PRO A 350 19.26 -17.12 10.07
C PRO A 350 19.88 -18.22 10.94
N SER A 351 20.14 -17.86 12.20
CA SER A 351 20.75 -18.69 13.24
C SER A 351 19.77 -19.05 14.35
N CYS A 352 18.65 -18.31 14.46
CA CYS A 352 17.58 -18.58 15.42
C CYS A 352 16.18 -18.39 14.81
N GLN A 353 15.16 -18.93 15.49
CA GLN A 353 13.76 -18.84 15.06
C GLN A 353 13.24 -17.39 14.96
N ALA A 354 13.77 -16.48 15.77
CA ALA A 354 13.40 -15.08 15.71
C ALA A 354 13.91 -14.41 14.41
N GLU A 355 15.12 -14.73 13.96
CA GLU A 355 15.64 -14.28 12.67
C GLU A 355 14.83 -14.87 11.50
N GLU A 356 14.47 -16.16 11.55
CA GLU A 356 13.58 -16.76 10.55
C GLU A 356 12.22 -16.06 10.46
N SER A 357 11.64 -15.74 11.63
CA SER A 357 10.37 -15.03 11.73
C SER A 357 10.48 -13.58 11.21
N LEU A 358 11.62 -12.93 11.45
CA LEU A 358 11.92 -11.58 10.95
C LEU A 358 12.05 -11.58 9.42
N LEU A 359 12.80 -12.54 8.85
CA LEU A 359 12.89 -12.70 7.39
C LEU A 359 11.51 -12.99 6.79
N HIS A 360 10.73 -13.88 7.43
CA HIS A 360 9.38 -14.14 6.96
C HIS A 360 8.54 -12.86 6.95
N LYS A 361 8.51 -12.09 8.05
CA LYS A 361 7.73 -10.84 8.17
C LYS A 361 8.04 -9.81 7.08
N HIS A 362 9.31 -9.68 6.69
CA HIS A 362 9.76 -8.67 5.72
C HIS A 362 9.97 -9.21 4.29
N ARG A 363 9.59 -10.46 4.02
CA ARG A 363 9.88 -11.16 2.77
C ARG A 363 9.48 -10.41 1.50
N LEU A 364 8.31 -9.78 1.47
CA LEU A 364 7.81 -9.08 0.28
C LEU A 364 8.60 -7.80 -0.02
N GLN A 365 8.95 -7.06 1.04
CA GLN A 365 9.78 -5.87 0.94
C GLN A 365 11.17 -6.23 0.39
N MET A 366 11.78 -7.30 0.93
CA MET A 366 13.11 -7.71 0.50
C MET A 366 13.12 -8.31 -0.92
N ALA A 367 12.09 -9.06 -1.29
CA ALA A 367 11.91 -9.53 -2.66
C ALA A 367 11.78 -8.36 -3.65
N LEU A 368 11.02 -7.31 -3.28
CA LEU A 368 10.87 -6.10 -4.09
C LEU A 368 12.20 -5.35 -4.25
N TYR A 369 12.97 -5.18 -3.17
CA TYR A 369 14.27 -4.51 -3.22
C TYR A 369 15.25 -5.26 -4.12
N HIS A 370 15.29 -6.59 -3.99
CA HIS A 370 16.11 -7.42 -4.84
C HIS A 370 15.70 -7.32 -6.32
N LEU A 371 14.40 -7.37 -6.61
CA LEU A 371 13.88 -7.21 -7.98
C LEU A 371 14.19 -5.81 -8.56
N ALA A 372 14.14 -4.75 -7.75
CA ALA A 372 14.50 -3.41 -8.17
C ALA A 372 15.98 -3.30 -8.57
N LEU A 373 16.88 -3.98 -7.83
CA LEU A 373 18.28 -4.06 -8.21
C LEU A 373 18.50 -4.94 -9.45
N GLU A 374 17.78 -6.06 -9.58
CA GLU A 374 17.84 -6.91 -10.78
C GLU A 374 17.43 -6.14 -12.04
N GLU A 375 16.34 -5.37 -11.98
CA GLU A 375 15.90 -4.53 -13.10
C GLU A 375 16.94 -3.44 -13.39
N SER A 376 17.44 -2.73 -12.37
CA SER A 376 18.44 -1.68 -12.56
C SER A 376 19.75 -2.19 -13.19
N GLU A 377 20.22 -3.39 -12.81
CA GLU A 377 21.42 -3.99 -13.43
C GLU A 377 21.12 -4.58 -14.82
N SER A 378 19.89 -5.02 -15.07
CA SER A 378 19.44 -5.44 -16.40
C SER A 378 19.36 -4.26 -17.36
N ASP A 379 18.91 -3.09 -16.90
CA ASP A 379 18.90 -1.85 -17.68
C ASP A 379 20.31 -1.47 -18.15
N LYS A 380 21.29 -1.55 -17.23
CA LYS A 380 22.70 -1.32 -17.54
C LYS A 380 23.23 -2.30 -18.59
N GLU A 381 22.88 -3.59 -18.49
CA GLU A 381 23.25 -4.60 -19.47
C GLU A 381 22.68 -4.27 -20.87
N ARG A 382 21.41 -3.82 -20.93
CA ARG A 382 20.78 -3.39 -22.20
C ARG A 382 21.46 -2.15 -22.80
N GLU A 383 22.07 -1.32 -21.97
CA GLU A 383 22.89 -0.18 -22.40
C GLU A 383 24.35 -0.57 -22.73
N GLY A 384 24.71 -1.85 -22.65
CA GLY A 384 26.05 -2.35 -22.95
C GLY A 384 27.07 -2.12 -21.83
N LEU A 385 26.61 -1.81 -20.62
CA LEU A 385 27.46 -1.68 -19.44
C LEU A 385 27.62 -3.04 -18.75
N ILE A 386 28.71 -3.20 -17.99
CA ILE A 386 28.92 -4.39 -17.17
C ILE A 386 27.87 -4.41 -16.06
N ARG A 387 27.09 -5.50 -16.00
CA ARG A 387 26.12 -5.73 -14.94
C ARG A 387 26.80 -6.29 -13.68
N ARG A 388 26.33 -5.88 -12.52
CA ARG A 388 26.70 -6.51 -11.25
C ARG A 388 25.83 -7.73 -11.00
N LYS A 389 26.39 -8.72 -10.33
CA LYS A 389 25.60 -9.82 -9.77
C LYS A 389 24.78 -9.30 -8.59
N VAL A 390 23.46 -9.35 -8.69
CA VAL A 390 22.58 -9.03 -7.56
C VAL A 390 22.62 -10.19 -6.57
N LEU A 391 23.12 -9.92 -5.37
CA LEU A 391 23.17 -10.90 -4.28
C LEU A 391 21.82 -10.98 -3.57
N PRO A 392 21.54 -12.08 -2.85
CA PRO A 392 20.40 -12.14 -1.95
C PRO A 392 20.39 -10.91 -1.03
N PRO A 393 19.21 -10.30 -0.81
CA PRO A 393 19.09 -9.19 0.10
C PRO A 393 19.35 -9.64 1.53
N ALA A 394 19.66 -8.71 2.42
CA ALA A 394 19.91 -9.00 3.82
C ALA A 394 19.16 -8.05 4.77
N ILE A 395 18.92 -8.50 5.99
CA ILE A 395 18.45 -7.66 7.09
C ILE A 395 19.59 -7.44 8.05
N LEU A 396 19.88 -6.17 8.35
CA LEU A 396 20.72 -5.77 9.47
C LEU A 396 19.87 -5.75 10.73
N VAL A 397 20.12 -6.71 11.63
CA VAL A 397 19.42 -6.82 12.92
C VAL A 397 20.11 -5.90 13.92
N GLY A 398 19.51 -4.75 14.22
CA GLY A 398 20.15 -3.74 15.05
C GLY A 398 20.47 -4.23 16.47
N VAL A 399 19.63 -5.09 17.04
CA VAL A 399 19.86 -5.62 18.40
C VAL A 399 21.02 -6.61 18.47
N SER A 400 21.26 -7.46 17.47
CA SER A 400 22.40 -8.41 17.52
C SER A 400 23.63 -7.92 16.74
N GLY A 401 23.47 -6.92 15.87
CA GLY A 401 24.50 -6.47 14.93
C GLY A 401 24.70 -7.39 13.72
N ARG A 402 23.94 -8.49 13.64
CA ARG A 402 24.08 -9.48 12.56
C ARG A 402 23.52 -8.97 11.25
N LEU A 403 24.21 -9.33 10.17
CA LEU A 403 23.74 -9.16 8.80
C LEU A 403 23.23 -10.50 8.29
N VAL A 404 21.90 -10.67 8.29
CA VAL A 404 21.24 -11.94 7.99
C VAL A 404 20.80 -11.94 6.52
N GLU A 405 21.47 -12.74 5.70
CA GLU A 405 21.13 -12.88 4.28
C GLU A 405 19.94 -13.80 4.07
N TYR A 406 19.11 -13.49 3.08
CA TYR A 406 18.02 -14.38 2.67
C TYR A 406 18.58 -15.67 2.07
N PRO A 407 18.22 -16.85 2.62
CA PRO A 407 18.50 -18.11 1.94
C PRO A 407 17.83 -18.12 0.55
N PRO A 408 18.46 -18.70 -0.50
CA PRO A 408 17.93 -18.68 -1.85
C PRO A 408 16.49 -19.22 -1.96
N GLU A 409 16.20 -20.34 -1.29
CA GLU A 409 14.86 -20.94 -1.29
C GLU A 409 13.80 -20.01 -0.66
N THR A 410 14.16 -19.31 0.41
CA THR A 410 13.31 -18.33 1.08
C THR A 410 13.05 -17.11 0.19
N LEU A 411 14.09 -16.63 -0.51
CA LEU A 411 13.96 -15.53 -1.46
C LEU A 411 13.06 -15.89 -2.64
N ASP A 412 13.22 -17.08 -3.23
CA ASP A 412 12.39 -17.55 -4.34
C ASP A 412 10.91 -17.67 -3.93
N LYS A 413 10.66 -18.15 -2.71
CA LYS A 413 9.31 -18.17 -2.14
C LYS A 413 8.76 -16.75 -1.98
N ALA A 414 9.59 -15.82 -1.49
CA ALA A 414 9.22 -14.43 -1.32
C ALA A 414 8.89 -13.72 -2.65
N LYS A 415 9.65 -14.00 -3.72
CA LYS A 415 9.37 -13.48 -5.08
C LYS A 415 8.00 -13.98 -5.59
N LYS A 416 7.71 -15.27 -5.44
CA LYS A 416 6.40 -15.86 -5.81
C LYS A 416 5.25 -15.28 -4.98
N ASP A 417 5.48 -15.05 -3.69
CA ASP A 417 4.50 -14.43 -2.81
C ASP A 417 4.24 -12.97 -3.22
N LEU A 418 5.27 -12.22 -3.63
CA LEU A 418 5.16 -10.87 -4.17
C LEU A 418 4.34 -10.85 -5.46
N GLU A 419 4.66 -11.70 -6.43
CA GLU A 419 3.93 -11.83 -7.70
C GLU A 419 2.44 -12.07 -7.47
N LYS A 420 2.08 -13.01 -6.57
CA LYS A 420 0.69 -13.29 -6.22
C LYS A 420 0.00 -12.09 -5.57
N THR A 421 0.67 -11.38 -4.68
CA THR A 421 0.11 -10.15 -4.08
C THR A 421 -0.14 -9.09 -5.12
N LEU A 422 0.82 -8.82 -6.01
CA LEU A 422 0.68 -7.82 -7.06
C LEU A 422 -0.43 -8.18 -8.06
N ALA A 423 -0.56 -9.45 -8.42
CA ALA A 423 -1.65 -9.95 -9.27
C ALA A 423 -3.02 -9.72 -8.61
N LEU A 424 -3.14 -9.99 -7.31
CA LEU A 424 -4.37 -9.74 -6.58
C LEU A 424 -4.67 -8.23 -6.48
N THR A 425 -3.66 -7.40 -6.17
CA THR A 425 -3.78 -5.93 -6.17
C THR A 425 -4.26 -5.40 -7.53
N ALA A 426 -3.70 -5.93 -8.62
CA ALA A 426 -4.08 -5.55 -9.96
C ALA A 426 -5.55 -5.88 -10.26
N ARG A 427 -5.97 -7.12 -9.97
CA ARG A 427 -7.37 -7.57 -10.17
C ARG A 427 -8.35 -6.71 -9.39
N MET A 428 -8.10 -6.49 -8.09
CA MET A 428 -8.95 -5.65 -7.24
C MET A 428 -9.06 -4.22 -7.75
N SER A 429 -7.95 -3.66 -8.25
CA SER A 429 -7.89 -2.27 -8.72
C SER A 429 -8.55 -2.05 -10.08
N LEU A 430 -8.52 -3.06 -10.97
CA LEU A 430 -8.92 -2.91 -12.36
C LEU A 430 -10.34 -3.38 -12.66
N ALA A 431 -10.84 -4.37 -11.91
CA ALA A 431 -12.17 -4.93 -12.14
C ALA A 431 -13.29 -3.91 -11.82
N SER A 432 -14.34 -3.85 -12.65
CA SER A 432 -15.52 -3.03 -12.33
C SER A 432 -16.24 -3.55 -11.09
N GLU A 433 -16.42 -4.88 -11.00
CA GLU A 433 -16.91 -5.57 -9.82
C GLU A 433 -15.87 -6.60 -9.37
N PHE A 434 -15.64 -6.65 -8.06
CA PHE A 434 -14.78 -7.64 -7.44
C PHE A 434 -15.39 -7.93 -6.06
N PRO A 435 -16.32 -8.90 -5.95
CA PRO A 435 -17.04 -9.12 -4.70
C PRO A 435 -16.09 -9.69 -3.63
N LEU A 436 -16.36 -9.36 -2.37
CA LEU A 436 -15.53 -9.83 -1.25
C LEU A 436 -15.50 -11.36 -1.17
N SER A 437 -16.57 -12.03 -1.57
CA SER A 437 -16.66 -13.50 -1.61
C SER A 437 -15.59 -14.15 -2.50
N ASP A 438 -15.10 -13.45 -3.54
CA ASP A 438 -14.02 -13.95 -4.39
C ASP A 438 -12.64 -13.85 -3.72
N VAL A 439 -12.50 -12.93 -2.76
CA VAL A 439 -11.33 -12.85 -1.88
C VAL A 439 -11.42 -13.92 -0.80
N GLU A 440 -12.60 -14.13 -0.22
CA GLU A 440 -12.78 -15.06 0.90
C GLU A 440 -12.54 -16.51 0.48
N LYS A 441 -13.11 -16.95 -0.66
CA LYS A 441 -12.95 -18.33 -1.18
C LYS A 441 -11.49 -18.76 -1.40
N GLY A 442 -10.57 -17.81 -1.60
CA GLY A 442 -9.16 -18.09 -1.89
C GLY A 442 -8.22 -17.99 -0.69
N TYR A 443 -8.65 -17.36 0.42
CA TYR A 443 -7.74 -16.90 1.48
C TYR A 443 -8.28 -17.05 2.92
N GLU A 444 -9.25 -17.94 3.16
CA GLU A 444 -9.90 -18.17 4.48
C GLU A 444 -8.89 -18.35 5.63
N ASP A 445 -7.82 -19.13 5.43
CA ASP A 445 -6.77 -19.39 6.44
C ASP A 445 -6.00 -18.14 6.87
N ARG A 446 -5.92 -17.13 6.02
CA ARG A 446 -5.22 -15.86 6.31
C ARG A 446 -6.17 -14.84 6.92
N ILE A 447 -7.39 -14.79 6.39
CA ILE A 447 -8.45 -13.89 6.87
C ILE A 447 -8.81 -14.21 8.32
N SER A 448 -8.95 -15.50 8.66
CA SER A 448 -9.23 -15.96 10.03
C SER A 448 -8.17 -15.59 11.07
N LYS A 449 -6.93 -15.33 10.65
CA LYS A 449 -5.82 -14.90 11.53
C LYS A 449 -5.75 -13.38 11.69
N CYS A 450 -6.53 -12.62 10.94
CA CYS A 450 -6.49 -11.16 10.97
C CYS A 450 -7.37 -10.60 12.08
N ARG A 451 -6.76 -9.97 13.09
CA ARG A 451 -7.47 -9.36 14.23
C ARG A 451 -8.50 -8.30 13.79
N THR A 452 -8.19 -7.49 12.78
CA THR A 452 -9.12 -6.48 12.25
C THR A 452 -10.36 -7.11 11.64
N CYS A 453 -10.21 -8.23 10.93
CA CYS A 453 -11.35 -8.96 10.38
C CYS A 453 -12.16 -9.67 11.46
N SER A 454 -11.51 -10.26 12.47
CA SER A 454 -12.18 -10.91 13.60
C SER A 454 -13.08 -9.95 14.39
N ILE A 455 -12.65 -8.70 14.59
CA ILE A 455 -13.44 -7.67 15.28
C ILE A 455 -14.70 -7.29 14.47
N SER A 456 -14.61 -7.27 13.13
CA SER A 456 -15.77 -6.93 12.29
C SER A 456 -16.90 -7.96 12.36
N GLU A 457 -16.58 -9.25 12.60
CA GLU A 457 -17.57 -10.32 12.75
C GLU A 457 -18.29 -10.27 14.12
N GLU A 458 -17.60 -9.85 15.19
CA GLU A 458 -18.23 -9.69 16.51
C GLU A 458 -19.24 -8.53 16.56
N ILE A 459 -19.04 -7.48 15.77
CA ILE A 459 -19.95 -6.32 15.72
C ILE A 459 -21.27 -6.68 14.99
N GLU A 460 -21.26 -7.62 14.04
CA GLU A 460 -22.49 -8.13 13.40
C GLU A 460 -23.33 -9.03 14.32
N SER A 461 -22.78 -9.51 15.44
CA SER A 461 -23.49 -10.38 16.40
C SER A 461 -24.42 -9.64 17.38
N LYS A 462 -24.46 -8.30 17.36
CA LYS A 462 -25.41 -7.51 18.15
C LYS A 462 -26.46 -6.85 17.24
N SER A 463 -27.35 -7.68 16.72
CA SER A 463 -28.66 -7.19 16.29
C SER A 463 -29.52 -6.89 17.54
N PRO A 464 -30.33 -5.82 17.52
CA PRO A 464 -31.33 -5.55 18.56
C PRO A 464 -32.46 -6.59 18.59
#